data_AF-A0A940PQ63-F1
#
_entry.id   AF-A0A940PQ63-F1
#
_cell.length_a   1.000
_cell.length_b   1.000
_cell.length_c   1.000
_cell.angle_alpha   90.00
_cell.angle_beta   90.00
_cell.angle_gamma   90.00
#
_symmetry.space_group_name_H-M   'P 1'
#
loop_
_entity.id
_entity.type
_entity.pdbx_description
1 polymer ?
#
loop_
_entity_poly.entity_id
_entity_poly.type
_entity_poly.pdbx_seq_one_letter_code
_entity_poly.pdbx_strand_id
1 'polypeptide(L)'
;MSELLSDGSPLANIMDIAAMVCLVLAALLSVAAGIGLLRFPDALSRLHAATKPQVFGLLLTIAAVALDERSLATLAALVPVFVFQCLTAPIAAHMVGRAAYRAGQVDEATMVIDELGPAIERSESLYR
;
A
#
# COMPACT_ATOMS: atom_id res chain seq x y z
N MET A 1 34.00 -13.27 -9.72
CA MET A 1 34.25 -14.13 -8.55
C MET A 1 33.02 -14.27 -7.63
N SER A 2 31.90 -13.55 -7.85
CA SER A 2 30.59 -13.88 -7.24
C SER A 2 29.74 -14.81 -8.13
N GLU A 3 29.97 -14.84 -9.45
CA GLU A 3 29.30 -15.75 -10.40
C GLU A 3 29.64 -17.24 -10.22
N LEU A 4 30.74 -17.59 -9.53
CA LEU A 4 31.22 -18.97 -9.42
C LEU A 4 30.81 -19.68 -8.12
N LEU A 5 30.07 -19.00 -7.23
CA LEU A 5 29.46 -19.57 -6.01
C LEU A 5 27.93 -19.46 -6.00
N SER A 6 27.32 -19.07 -7.14
CA SER A 6 25.90 -19.30 -7.45
C SER A 6 25.62 -20.77 -7.82
N ASP A 7 26.56 -21.65 -7.51
CA ASP A 7 26.57 -23.06 -7.89
C ASP A 7 25.63 -23.85 -6.96
N GLY A 8 24.41 -24.12 -7.45
CA GLY A 8 23.59 -25.29 -7.11
C GLY A 8 23.19 -25.55 -5.66
N SER A 9 23.52 -24.70 -4.70
CA SER A 9 23.20 -24.97 -3.28
C SER A 9 21.68 -24.99 -3.08
N PRO A 10 21.12 -25.98 -2.37
CA PRO A 10 19.67 -26.10 -2.19
C PRO A 10 19.07 -24.84 -1.52
N LEU A 11 19.84 -24.15 -0.69
CA LEU A 11 19.42 -22.90 -0.04
C LEU A 11 19.30 -21.73 -1.03
N ALA A 12 20.21 -21.61 -2.00
CA ALA A 12 20.11 -20.56 -3.02
C ALA A 12 18.83 -20.74 -3.85
N ASN A 13 18.58 -21.96 -4.34
CA ASN A 13 17.37 -22.27 -5.10
C ASN A 13 16.07 -21.98 -4.32
N ILE A 14 16.04 -22.30 -3.01
CA ILE A 14 14.88 -22.00 -2.16
C ILE A 14 14.64 -20.49 -2.05
N MET A 15 15.71 -19.70 -1.91
CA MET A 15 15.61 -18.25 -1.78
C MET A 15 15.18 -17.59 -3.09
N ASP A 16 15.63 -18.09 -4.23
CA ASP A 16 15.21 -17.61 -5.56
C ASP A 16 13.72 -17.91 -5.78
N ILE A 17 13.27 -19.12 -5.43
CA ILE A 17 11.85 -19.48 -5.47
C ILE A 17 11.04 -18.59 -4.54
N ALA A 18 11.52 -18.33 -3.31
CA ALA A 18 10.85 -17.44 -2.38
C ALA A 18 10.75 -16.00 -2.90
N ALA A 19 11.81 -15.47 -3.52
CA ALA A 19 11.81 -14.16 -4.16
C ALA A 19 10.77 -14.09 -5.30
N MET A 20 10.73 -15.12 -6.15
CA MET A 20 9.76 -15.22 -7.24
C MET A 20 8.32 -15.27 -6.73
N VAL A 21 8.04 -16.05 -5.68
CA VAL A 21 6.70 -16.10 -5.05
C VAL A 21 6.32 -14.74 -4.48
N CYS A 22 7.24 -14.06 -3.79
CA CYS A 22 7.01 -12.70 -3.27
C CYS A 22 6.65 -11.72 -4.40
N LEU A 23 7.37 -11.74 -5.53
CA LEU A 23 7.07 -10.86 -6.67
C LEU A 23 5.72 -11.16 -7.31
N VAL A 24 5.37 -12.44 -7.48
CA VAL A 24 4.06 -12.82 -8.03
C VAL A 24 2.93 -12.36 -7.10
N LEU A 25 3.07 -12.55 -5.80
CA LEU A 25 2.10 -12.07 -4.82
C LEU A 25 1.98 -10.53 -4.82
N ALA A 26 3.10 -9.82 -4.92
CA ALA A 26 3.11 -8.35 -5.04
C ALA A 26 2.37 -7.89 -6.30
N ALA A 27 2.60 -8.56 -7.44
CA ALA A 27 1.92 -8.28 -8.69
C ALA A 27 0.40 -8.52 -8.60
N LEU A 28 0.00 -9.66 -8.02
CA LEU A 28 -1.43 -9.98 -7.81
C LEU A 28 -2.13 -8.93 -6.93
N LEU A 29 -1.45 -8.45 -5.89
CA LEU A 29 -1.97 -7.39 -5.03
C LEU A 29 -2.09 -6.05 -5.74
N SER A 30 -1.14 -5.71 -6.62
CA SER A 30 -1.22 -4.52 -7.47
C SER A 30 -2.43 -4.59 -8.41
N VAL A 31 -2.68 -5.74 -9.02
CA VAL A 31 -3.88 -5.97 -9.85
C VAL A 31 -5.15 -5.88 -9.00
N ALA A 32 -5.17 -6.48 -7.81
CA ALA A 32 -6.31 -6.41 -6.90
C ALA A 32 -6.62 -4.97 -6.47
N ALA A 33 -5.62 -4.13 -6.20
CA ALA A 33 -5.79 -2.70 -5.94
C ALA A 33 -6.42 -1.97 -7.14
N GLY A 34 -5.93 -2.24 -8.36
CA GLY A 34 -6.50 -1.66 -9.57
C GLY A 34 -7.96 -2.07 -9.80
N ILE A 35 -8.29 -3.34 -9.60
CA ILE A 35 -9.67 -3.83 -9.68
C ILE A 35 -10.54 -3.18 -8.60
N GLY A 36 -10.06 -3.09 -7.36
CA GLY A 36 -10.78 -2.46 -6.26
C GLY A 36 -11.08 -0.98 -6.52
N LEU A 37 -10.12 -0.27 -7.13
CA LEU A 37 -10.30 1.13 -7.51
C LEU A 37 -11.39 1.32 -8.58
N LEU A 38 -11.53 0.39 -9.52
CA LEU A 38 -12.56 0.44 -10.56
C LEU A 38 -13.93 -0.07 -10.08
N ARG A 39 -13.95 -1.03 -9.15
CA ARG A 39 -15.17 -1.73 -8.73
C ARG A 39 -15.91 -1.02 -7.60
N PHE A 40 -15.21 -0.35 -6.68
CA PHE A 40 -15.89 0.25 -5.53
C PHE A 40 -16.63 1.54 -5.88
N PRO A 41 -17.84 1.75 -5.33
CA PRO A 41 -18.67 2.90 -5.70
C PRO A 41 -18.21 4.19 -5.02
N ASP A 42 -17.73 4.13 -3.77
CA ASP A 42 -17.42 5.31 -2.97
C ASP A 42 -15.90 5.57 -2.84
N ALA A 43 -15.54 6.82 -2.55
CA ALA A 43 -14.14 7.24 -2.46
C ALA A 43 -13.38 6.60 -1.29
N LEU A 44 -14.02 6.34 -0.16
CA LEU A 44 -13.37 5.77 1.02
C LEU A 44 -13.05 4.29 0.82
N SER A 45 -13.96 3.51 0.24
CA SER A 45 -13.72 2.12 -0.14
C SER A 45 -12.66 2.02 -1.24
N ARG A 46 -12.66 2.92 -2.23
CA ARG A 46 -11.59 3.02 -3.24
C ARG A 46 -10.22 3.28 -2.61
N LEU A 47 -10.14 4.22 -1.67
CA LEU A 47 -8.92 4.51 -0.91
C LEU A 47 -8.44 3.31 -0.12
N HIS A 48 -9.37 2.59 0.51
CA HIS A 48 -9.07 1.36 1.24
C HIS A 48 -8.51 0.26 0.34
N ALA A 49 -9.13 0.06 -0.84
CA ALA A 49 -8.66 -0.89 -1.84
C ALA A 49 -7.30 -0.54 -2.41
N ALA A 50 -7.01 0.75 -2.59
CA ALA A 50 -5.74 1.19 -3.15
C ALA A 50 -4.61 1.05 -2.11
N THR A 51 -4.81 1.56 -0.90
CA THR A 51 -3.74 1.71 0.09
C THR A 51 -3.25 0.40 0.71
N LYS A 52 -4.15 -0.55 1.00
CA LYS A 52 -3.80 -1.83 1.64
C LYS A 52 -2.85 -2.69 0.80
N PRO A 53 -3.16 -2.99 -0.48
CA PRO A 53 -2.26 -3.78 -1.32
C PRO A 53 -0.99 -3.01 -1.68
N GLN A 54 -1.00 -1.67 -1.63
CA GLN A 54 0.19 -0.87 -1.93
C GLN A 54 1.31 -1.07 -0.90
N VAL A 55 1.01 -0.97 0.40
CA VAL A 55 2.03 -1.15 1.44
C VAL A 55 2.49 -2.61 1.50
N PHE A 56 1.56 -3.56 1.43
CA PHE A 56 1.91 -4.99 1.48
C PHE A 56 2.63 -5.46 0.21
N GLY A 57 2.20 -5.00 -0.96
CA GLY A 57 2.85 -5.28 -2.24
C GLY A 57 4.27 -4.73 -2.27
N LEU A 58 4.49 -3.50 -1.77
CA LEU A 58 5.85 -2.97 -1.65
C LEU A 58 6.70 -3.79 -0.69
N LEU A 59 6.17 -4.20 0.46
CA LEU A 59 6.89 -5.03 1.42
C LEU A 59 7.37 -6.34 0.78
N LEU A 60 6.51 -7.00 0.00
CA LEU A 60 6.85 -8.21 -0.74
C LEU A 60 7.91 -7.94 -1.82
N THR A 61 7.81 -6.84 -2.57
CA THR A 61 8.82 -6.46 -3.56
C THR A 61 10.18 -6.20 -2.91
N ILE A 62 10.21 -5.46 -1.80
CA ILE A 62 11.43 -5.21 -1.02
C ILE A 62 12.02 -6.53 -0.50
N ALA A 63 11.18 -7.43 0.02
CA ALA A 63 11.62 -8.74 0.49
C ALA A 63 12.21 -9.59 -0.64
N ALA A 64 11.61 -9.58 -1.83
CA ALA A 64 12.14 -10.30 -2.99
C ALA A 64 13.54 -9.78 -3.39
N VAL A 65 13.70 -8.46 -3.51
CA VAL A 65 14.99 -7.85 -3.86
C VAL A 65 16.04 -8.11 -2.77
N ALA A 66 15.64 -8.10 -1.49
CA ALA A 66 16.52 -8.41 -0.38
C ALA A 66 16.99 -9.88 -0.38
N LEU A 67 16.14 -10.81 -0.82
CA LEU A 67 16.45 -12.25 -0.92
C LEU A 67 17.36 -12.58 -2.11
N ASP A 68 17.28 -11.80 -3.18
CA ASP A 68 18.05 -11.99 -4.41
C ASP A 68 19.49 -11.46 -4.26
N GLU A 69 19.67 -10.14 -4.14
CA GLU A 69 21.00 -9.50 -4.19
C GLU A 69 21.76 -9.55 -2.86
N ARG A 70 21.05 -9.57 -1.72
CA ARG A 70 21.57 -9.63 -0.33
C ARG A 70 22.71 -8.65 0.02
N SER A 71 22.92 -7.62 -0.80
CA SER A 71 23.98 -6.65 -0.57
C SER A 71 23.56 -5.61 0.47
N LEU A 72 24.51 -5.18 1.30
CA LEU A 72 24.29 -4.15 2.31
C LEU A 72 23.92 -2.80 1.66
N ALA A 73 24.46 -2.51 0.48
CA ALA A 73 24.14 -1.33 -0.30
C ALA A 73 22.68 -1.37 -0.80
N THR A 74 22.21 -2.52 -1.28
CA THR A 74 20.83 -2.74 -1.71
C THR A 74 19.87 -2.57 -0.53
N LEU A 75 20.15 -3.21 0.60
CA LEU A 75 19.33 -3.08 1.81
C LEU A 75 19.26 -1.63 2.29
N ALA A 76 20.39 -0.92 2.31
CA ALA A 76 20.43 0.49 2.67
C ALA A 76 19.59 1.37 1.73
N ALA A 77 19.53 1.05 0.44
CA ALA A 77 18.69 1.75 -0.53
C ALA A 77 17.19 1.43 -0.39
N LEU A 78 16.83 0.24 0.09
CA LEU A 78 15.42 -0.17 0.26
C LEU A 78 14.76 0.45 1.49
N VAL A 79 15.52 0.75 2.55
CA VAL A 79 15.01 1.40 3.77
C VAL A 79 14.28 2.72 3.48
N PRO A 80 14.87 3.71 2.78
CA PRO A 80 14.17 4.96 2.50
C PRO A 80 12.94 4.75 1.60
N VAL A 81 12.95 3.78 0.68
CA VAL A 81 11.78 3.44 -0.14
C VAL A 81 10.60 3.02 0.75
N PHE A 82 10.86 2.12 1.71
CA PHE A 82 9.83 1.68 2.65
C PHE A 82 9.34 2.82 3.55
N VAL A 83 10.26 3.62 4.10
CA VAL A 83 9.92 4.75 4.98
C VAL A 83 9.07 5.78 4.24
N PHE A 84 9.49 6.19 3.04
CA PHE A 84 8.72 7.15 2.26
C PHE A 84 7.35 6.60 1.88
N GLN A 85 7.23 5.33 1.50
CA GLN A 85 5.92 4.73 1.23
C GLN A 85 5.01 4.77 2.47
N CYS A 86 5.53 4.41 3.64
CA CYS A 86 4.78 4.43 4.90
C CYS A 86 4.37 5.84 5.34
N LEU A 87 5.09 6.88 4.92
CA LEU A 87 4.71 8.27 5.17
C LEU A 87 3.72 8.79 4.12
N THR A 88 4.00 8.54 2.84
CA THR A 88 3.21 9.06 1.73
C THR A 88 1.82 8.43 1.68
N ALA A 89 1.68 7.12 1.93
CA ALA A 89 0.40 6.44 1.83
C ALA A 89 -0.66 6.97 2.83
N PRO A 90 -0.37 7.13 4.14
CA PRO A 90 -1.33 7.70 5.09
C PRO A 90 -1.63 9.18 4.82
N ILE A 91 -0.62 9.97 4.44
CA ILE A 91 -0.82 11.39 4.11
C ILE A 91 -1.74 11.52 2.89
N ALA A 92 -1.49 10.76 1.83
CA ALA A 92 -2.34 10.74 0.64
C ALA A 92 -3.76 10.27 1.00
N ALA A 93 -3.90 9.19 1.77
CA ALA A 93 -5.20 8.70 2.21
C ALA A 93 -5.97 9.74 3.02
N HIS A 94 -5.31 10.45 3.93
CA HIS A 94 -5.92 11.49 4.74
C HIS A 94 -6.36 12.70 3.89
N MET A 95 -5.50 13.18 2.98
CA MET A 95 -5.83 14.31 2.10
C MET A 95 -7.00 13.96 1.17
N VAL A 96 -6.97 12.80 0.52
CA VAL A 96 -8.04 12.37 -0.39
C VAL A 96 -9.32 12.09 0.39
N GLY A 97 -9.25 11.48 1.59
CA GLY A 97 -10.42 11.26 2.44
C GLY A 97 -11.10 12.56 2.84
N ARG A 98 -10.33 13.57 3.27
CA ARG A 98 -10.86 14.91 3.58
C ARG A 98 -11.46 15.59 2.35
N ALA A 99 -10.82 15.47 1.19
CA ALA A 99 -11.32 16.05 -0.05
C ALA A 99 -12.62 15.38 -0.49
N ALA A 100 -12.69 14.05 -0.44
CA ALA A 100 -13.86 13.26 -0.78
C ALA A 100 -15.05 13.60 0.13
N TYR A 101 -14.83 13.70 1.44
CA TYR A 101 -15.86 14.09 2.40
C TYR A 101 -16.42 15.49 2.09
N ARG A 102 -15.55 16.48 1.87
CA ARG A 102 -15.98 17.85 1.55
C ARG A 102 -16.65 17.98 0.18
N ALA A 103 -16.32 17.10 -0.75
CA ALA A 103 -16.92 17.08 -2.09
C ALA A 103 -18.23 16.29 -2.14
N GLY A 104 -18.71 15.72 -1.02
CA GLY A 104 -19.90 14.87 -0.98
C GLY A 104 -19.74 13.56 -1.76
N GLN A 105 -18.49 13.09 -1.98
CA GLN A 105 -18.19 11.83 -2.68
C GLN A 105 -18.16 10.61 -1.76
N VAL A 106 -18.78 10.74 -0.59
CA VAL A 106 -18.93 9.65 0.37
C VAL A 106 -20.36 9.16 0.27
N ASP A 107 -20.54 7.86 0.10
CA ASP A 107 -21.85 7.28 -0.10
C ASP A 107 -22.57 7.12 1.24
N GLU A 108 -23.48 8.04 1.54
CA GLU A 108 -24.32 8.03 2.74
C GLU A 108 -25.13 6.73 2.89
N ALA A 109 -25.48 6.05 1.79
CA ALA A 109 -26.22 4.79 1.87
C ALA A 109 -25.37 3.62 2.39
N THR A 110 -24.03 3.73 2.30
CA THR A 110 -23.10 2.74 2.85
C THR A 110 -22.61 3.09 4.26
N MET A 111 -22.77 4.34 4.69
CA MET A 111 -22.36 4.77 6.02
C MET A 111 -23.47 4.51 7.05
N VAL A 112 -23.28 3.50 7.89
CA VAL A 112 -24.23 3.18 8.97
C VAL A 112 -24.21 4.24 10.07
N ILE A 113 -23.03 4.80 10.37
CA ILE A 113 -22.82 5.83 11.39
C ILE A 113 -21.84 6.86 10.84
N ASP A 114 -22.26 8.13 10.83
CA ASP A 114 -21.41 9.28 10.56
C ASP A 114 -21.33 10.18 11.81
N GLU A 115 -20.19 10.11 12.51
CA GLU A 115 -19.90 11.00 13.64
C GLU A 115 -19.27 12.34 13.21
N LEU A 116 -18.74 12.41 11.99
CA LEU A 116 -18.01 13.58 11.50
C LEU A 116 -18.99 14.69 11.06
N GLY A 117 -20.08 14.34 10.40
CA GLY A 117 -21.10 15.29 9.94
C GLY A 117 -21.65 16.16 11.08
N PRO A 118 -22.20 15.56 12.15
CA PRO A 118 -22.71 16.31 13.30
C PRO A 118 -21.64 17.14 14.01
N ALA A 119 -20.38 16.68 14.03
CA ALA A 119 -19.28 17.42 14.62
C ALA A 119 -18.92 18.68 13.82
N ILE A 120 -18.95 18.59 12.48
CA ILE A 120 -18.74 19.73 11.58
C ILE A 120 -19.86 20.76 11.76
N GLU A 121 -21.12 20.34 11.72
CA GLU A 121 -22.28 21.24 11.87
C GLU A 121 -22.24 21.99 13.22
N ARG A 122 -21.89 21.28 14.30
CA ARG A 122 -21.72 21.89 15.63
C ARG A 122 -20.61 22.95 15.62
N SER A 123 -19.50 22.69 14.94
CA SER A 123 -18.40 23.67 14.83
C SER A 123 -18.84 24.92 14.05
N GLU A 124 -19.58 24.75 12.95
CA GLU A 124 -20.07 25.88 12.14
C GLU A 124 -21.11 26.72 12.90
N SER A 125 -22.00 26.08 13.67
CA SER A 125 -22.98 26.78 14.51
C SER A 125 -22.36 27.62 15.63
N LEU A 126 -21.13 27.30 16.05
CA LEU A 126 -20.41 28.03 17.10
C LEU A 126 -19.76 29.33 16.58
N TYR A 127 -19.48 29.37 15.27
CA TYR A 127 -18.86 30.53 14.60
C TYR A 127 -19.88 31.44 13.89
N ARG A 128 -21.16 31.11 13.96
CA ARG A 128 -22.26 31.87 13.35
C ARG A 128 -22.99 32.69 14.41
#